data_AF-A0A4R9C3J2-F1
#
_entry.id   AF-A0A4R9C3J2-F1
#
_cell.length_a   1.000
_cell.length_b   1.000
_cell.length_c   1.000
_cell.angle_alpha   90.00
_cell.angle_beta   90.00
_cell.angle_gamma   90.00
#
_symmetry.space_group_name_H-M   'P 1'
#
loop_
_entity.id
_entity.type
_entity.pdbx_description
1 polymer ?
#
loop_
_entity_poly.entity_id
_entity_poly.type
_entity_poly.pdbx_seq_one_letter_code
_entity_poly.pdbx_strand_id
1 'polypeptide(L)'
;MIYIVLILFLSIGIVYNLVKYVDIQYRTAITKSNYISFITMAILLFVVISFARYNFYNYILAILLLLFAISGIISKGFNRRGIITTGNITFLAKFIRWDSVKNMELTYLSEGYVDLILSTDTFALKHRYPEEYEELLLKIKKELKL
;
A
#
# COMPACT_ATOMS: atom_id res chain seq x y z
N MET A 1 -10.57 0.46 28.13
CA MET A 1 -9.23 1.06 27.97
C MET A 1 -8.52 0.57 26.70
N ILE A 2 -8.35 -0.75 26.50
CA ILE A 2 -7.68 -1.32 25.31
C ILE A 2 -8.34 -0.88 23.98
N TYR A 3 -9.66 -0.89 23.89
CA TYR A 3 -10.38 -0.42 22.68
C TYR A 3 -10.04 1.01 22.28
N ILE A 4 -9.95 1.92 23.25
CA ILE A 4 -9.66 3.35 23.01
C ILE A 4 -8.22 3.51 22.51
N VAL A 5 -7.28 2.77 23.09
CA VAL A 5 -5.87 2.77 22.66
C VAL A 5 -5.74 2.26 21.23
N LEU A 6 -6.40 1.15 20.89
CA LEU A 6 -6.41 0.59 19.54
C LEU A 6 -7.03 1.55 18.51
N ILE A 7 -8.16 2.18 18.86
CA ILE A 7 -8.79 3.21 18.03
C ILE A 7 -7.78 4.32 17.73
N LEU A 8 -7.11 4.84 18.76
CA LEU A 8 -6.14 5.93 18.61
C LEU A 8 -4.96 5.54 17.71
N PHE A 9 -4.36 4.36 17.91
CA PHE A 9 -3.26 3.90 17.06
C PHE A 9 -3.68 3.67 15.60
N LEU A 10 -4.86 3.08 15.36
CA LEU A 10 -5.38 2.90 14.01
C LEU A 10 -5.65 4.23 13.32
N SER A 11 -6.27 5.20 14.03
CA SER A 11 -6.51 6.54 13.50
C SER A 11 -5.20 7.24 13.14
N ILE A 12 -4.18 7.20 14.01
CA ILE A 12 -2.86 7.77 13.72
C ILE A 12 -2.23 7.09 12.50
N GLY A 13 -2.31 5.76 12.43
CA GLY A 13 -1.79 4.99 11.30
C GLY A 13 -2.47 5.34 9.97
N ILE A 14 -3.79 5.51 9.98
CA ILE A 14 -4.57 5.97 8.81
C ILE A 14 -4.08 7.34 8.37
N VAL A 15 -4.00 8.31 9.29
CA VAL A 15 -3.55 9.67 8.98
C VAL A 15 -2.12 9.65 8.43
N TYR A 16 -1.21 8.88 9.04
CA TYR A 16 0.16 8.72 8.56
C TYR A 16 0.21 8.20 7.11
N ASN A 17 -0.57 7.16 6.79
CA ASN A 17 -0.67 6.63 5.43
C ASN A 17 -1.24 7.66 4.45
N LEU A 18 -2.25 8.44 4.87
CA LEU A 18 -2.87 9.47 4.04
C LEU A 18 -1.93 10.66 3.78
N VAL A 19 -1.12 11.05 4.75
CA VAL A 19 -0.07 12.07 4.52
C VAL A 19 0.90 11.58 3.44
N LYS A 20 1.32 10.32 3.51
CA LYS A 20 2.17 9.73 2.46
C LYS A 20 1.45 9.59 1.12
N TYR A 21 0.15 9.32 1.13
CA TYR A 21 -0.67 9.28 -0.09
C TYR A 21 -0.69 10.61 -0.85
N VAL A 22 -0.67 11.74 -0.14
CA VAL A 22 -0.63 13.08 -0.74
C VAL A 22 0.73 13.37 -1.38
N ASP A 23 1.82 12.81 -0.83
CA ASP A 23 3.18 12.96 -1.38
C ASP A 23 3.45 12.14 -2.67
N ILE A 24 2.50 11.28 -3.07
CA ILE A 24 2.62 10.42 -4.26
C ILE A 24 2.26 11.20 -5.52
N GLN A 25 3.16 11.17 -6.50
CA GLN A 25 2.92 11.75 -7.82
C GLN A 25 2.35 10.72 -8.80
N TYR A 26 2.85 9.49 -8.74
CA TYR A 26 2.47 8.40 -9.64
C TYR A 26 1.98 7.22 -8.82
N ARG A 27 0.68 6.91 -8.94
CA ARG A 27 0.01 5.94 -8.08
C ARG A 27 0.12 4.53 -8.64
N THR A 28 0.29 3.56 -7.75
CA THR A 28 0.23 2.14 -8.11
C THR A 28 -1.22 1.78 -8.47
N ALA A 29 -1.39 0.98 -9.52
CA ALA A 29 -2.69 0.45 -9.92
C ALA A 29 -3.21 -0.55 -8.87
N ILE A 30 -4.48 -0.43 -8.51
CA ILE A 30 -5.15 -1.38 -7.63
C ILE A 30 -5.55 -2.60 -8.46
N THR A 31 -4.97 -3.76 -8.15
CA THR A 31 -5.22 -4.99 -8.90
C THR A 31 -6.52 -5.67 -8.49
N LYS A 32 -7.07 -6.54 -9.36
CA LYS A 32 -8.21 -7.41 -9.03
C LYS A 32 -7.98 -8.19 -7.73
N SER A 33 -6.76 -8.67 -7.49
CA SER A 33 -6.39 -9.36 -6.24
C SER A 33 -6.57 -8.46 -5.02
N ASN A 34 -6.25 -7.16 -5.11
CA ASN A 34 -6.47 -6.23 -3.99
C ASN A 34 -7.96 -6.06 -3.67
N TYR A 35 -8.82 -5.97 -4.69
CA TYR A 35 -10.27 -5.92 -4.49
C TYR A 35 -10.80 -7.18 -3.82
N ILE A 36 -10.36 -8.36 -4.28
CA ILE A 36 -10.75 -9.65 -3.68
C ILE A 36 -10.31 -9.69 -2.21
N SER A 37 -9.05 -9.37 -1.91
CA SER A 37 -8.54 -9.34 -0.54
C SER A 37 -9.32 -8.38 0.35
N PHE A 38 -9.70 -7.20 -0.16
CA PHE A 38 -10.51 -6.24 0.57
C PHE A 38 -11.90 -6.78 0.91
N ILE A 39 -12.60 -7.35 -0.08
CA ILE A 39 -13.92 -7.96 0.10
C ILE A 39 -13.84 -9.11 1.11
N THR A 40 -12.85 -9.99 0.98
CA THR A 40 -12.62 -11.09 1.92
C THR A 40 -12.39 -10.58 3.33
N MET A 41 -11.56 -9.54 3.51
CA MET A 41 -11.31 -8.96 4.83
C MET A 41 -12.57 -8.34 5.44
N ALA A 42 -13.37 -7.63 4.64
CA ALA A 42 -14.64 -7.06 5.10
C ALA A 42 -15.64 -8.11 5.56
N ILE A 43 -15.78 -9.22 4.81
CA ILE A 43 -16.64 -10.35 5.19
C ILE A 43 -16.16 -10.99 6.49
N LEU A 44 -14.86 -11.25 6.63
CA LEU A 44 -14.30 -11.84 7.84
C LEU A 44 -14.53 -10.96 9.07
N LEU A 45 -14.31 -9.65 8.94
CA LEU A 45 -14.58 -8.71 10.02
C LEU A 45 -16.07 -8.67 10.38
N PHE A 46 -16.96 -8.69 9.39
CA PHE A 46 -18.40 -8.75 9.64
C PHE A 46 -18.81 -10.01 10.40
N VAL A 47 -18.28 -11.18 10.01
CA VAL A 47 -18.51 -12.45 10.71
C VAL A 47 -18.00 -12.38 12.15
N VAL A 48 -16.78 -11.89 12.38
CA VAL A 48 -16.23 -11.77 13.75
C VAL A 48 -17.11 -10.86 14.62
N ILE A 49 -17.58 -9.74 14.08
CA ILE A 49 -18.42 -8.80 14.83
C ILE A 49 -19.80 -9.38 15.11
N SER A 50 -20.40 -10.14 14.19
CA SER A 50 -21.73 -10.72 14.38
C SER A 50 -21.77 -11.72 15.54
N PHE A 51 -20.66 -12.40 15.82
CA PHE A 51 -20.50 -13.26 17.00
C PHE A 51 -20.07 -12.50 18.27
N ALA A 52 -19.46 -11.32 18.12
CA ALA A 52 -18.96 -10.52 19.24
C ALA A 52 -20.06 -9.63 19.85
N ARG A 53 -21.07 -10.26 20.48
CA ARG A 53 -22.12 -9.68 21.35
C ARG A 53 -22.25 -8.15 21.20
N TYR A 54 -22.88 -7.69 20.11
CA TYR A 54 -23.24 -6.30 19.78
C TYR A 54 -22.60 -5.20 20.66
N ASN A 55 -21.28 -5.02 20.57
CA ASN A 55 -20.56 -3.96 21.26
C ASN A 55 -20.14 -2.87 20.27
N PHE A 56 -20.63 -1.64 20.48
CA PHE A 56 -20.35 -0.48 19.64
C PHE A 56 -18.85 -0.29 19.32
N TYR A 57 -17.96 -0.52 20.29
CA TYR A 57 -16.52 -0.38 20.09
C TYR A 57 -15.94 -1.39 19.08
N ASN A 58 -16.53 -2.58 18.97
CA ASN A 58 -16.10 -3.58 17.97
C ASN A 58 -16.41 -3.12 16.55
N TYR A 59 -17.55 -2.46 16.33
CA TYR A 59 -17.91 -1.89 15.04
C TYR A 59 -16.95 -0.76 14.64
N ILE A 60 -16.64 0.15 15.57
CA ILE A 60 -15.67 1.22 15.31
C ILE A 60 -14.31 0.61 14.93
N LEU A 61 -13.82 -0.36 15.69
CA LEU A 61 -12.53 -0.99 15.40
C LEU A 61 -12.50 -1.68 14.04
N ALA A 62 -13.57 -2.37 13.65
CA ALA A 62 -13.62 -3.02 12.34
C ALA A 62 -13.62 -2.01 11.18
N ILE A 63 -14.36 -0.91 11.31
CA ILE A 63 -14.34 0.17 10.33
C ILE A 63 -12.93 0.77 10.25
N LEU A 64 -12.29 1.03 11.40
CA LEU A 64 -10.92 1.56 11.43
C LEU A 64 -9.91 0.57 10.85
N LEU A 65 -10.04 -0.73 11.08
CA LEU A 65 -9.18 -1.75 10.47
C LEU A 65 -9.33 -1.77 8.94
N LEU A 66 -10.56 -1.67 8.42
CA LEU A 66 -10.81 -1.55 6.99
C LEU A 66 -10.16 -0.29 6.41
N LEU A 67 -10.41 0.86 7.04
CA LEU A 67 -9.82 2.14 6.63
C LEU A 67 -8.30 2.12 6.70
N PHE A 68 -7.73 1.48 7.72
CA PHE A 68 -6.29 1.32 7.88
C PHE A 68 -5.69 0.50 6.75
N ALA A 69 -6.27 -0.65 6.41
CA ALA A 69 -5.82 -1.47 5.30
C ALA A 69 -5.95 -0.73 3.95
N ILE A 70 -7.09 -0.06 3.70
CA ILE A 70 -7.29 0.74 2.48
C ILE A 70 -6.23 1.83 2.40
N SER A 71 -6.03 2.59 3.48
CA SER A 71 -5.05 3.69 3.52
C SER A 71 -3.64 3.20 3.18
N GLY A 72 -3.25 2.01 3.65
CA GLY A 72 -1.98 1.38 3.30
C GLY A 72 -1.92 1.06 1.79
N ILE A 73 -2.93 0.38 1.25
CA ILE A 73 -2.96 -0.01 -0.17
C ILE A 73 -2.87 1.21 -1.09
N ILE A 74 -3.66 2.25 -0.83
CA ILE A 74 -3.69 3.44 -1.69
C ILE A 74 -2.41 4.28 -1.55
N SER A 75 -1.73 4.22 -0.41
CA SER A 75 -0.46 4.93 -0.17
C SER A 75 0.73 4.36 -0.95
N LYS A 76 0.52 3.39 -1.86
CA LYS A 76 1.55 2.86 -2.73
C LYS A 76 1.70 3.68 -4.00
N GLY A 77 2.94 3.98 -4.35
CA GLY A 77 3.28 4.73 -5.55
C GLY A 77 4.68 5.30 -5.46
N PHE A 78 5.01 6.24 -6.32
CA PHE A 78 6.31 6.89 -6.29
C PHE A 78 6.23 8.39 -6.54
N ASN A 79 7.33 9.06 -6.19
CA ASN A 79 7.59 10.45 -6.50
C ASN A 79 9.05 10.60 -6.93
N ARG A 80 9.48 11.85 -7.19
CA ARG A 80 10.85 12.14 -7.62
C ARG A 80 11.95 11.66 -6.66
N ARG A 81 11.65 11.49 -5.38
CA ARG A 81 12.65 11.16 -4.34
C ARG A 81 12.75 9.66 -4.07
N GLY A 82 11.68 8.91 -4.34
CA GLY A 82 11.64 7.49 -4.04
C GLY A 82 10.29 6.86 -4.28
N ILE A 83 10.18 5.61 -3.83
CA ILE A 83 8.96 4.81 -3.87
C ILE A 83 8.38 4.67 -2.47
N ILE A 84 7.06 4.77 -2.36
CA ILE A 84 6.31 4.51 -1.14
C ILE A 84 5.65 3.14 -1.31
N THR A 85 5.97 2.21 -0.43
CA THR A 85 5.37 0.88 -0.33
C THR A 85 4.73 0.68 1.05
N THR A 86 4.26 -0.52 1.37
CA THR A 86 3.75 -0.84 2.72
C THR A 86 4.50 -2.03 3.31
N GLY A 87 4.66 -2.04 4.64
CA GLY A 87 5.08 -3.26 5.33
C GLY A 87 4.07 -4.40 5.17
N ASN A 88 4.55 -5.64 5.03
CA ASN A 88 3.70 -6.83 4.84
C ASN A 88 2.76 -7.10 6.03
N ILE A 89 3.19 -6.76 7.25
CA ILE A 89 2.43 -7.01 8.47
C ILE A 89 1.75 -5.74 8.97
N THR A 90 2.47 -4.61 8.97
CA THR A 90 1.98 -3.38 9.61
C THR A 90 1.06 -2.56 8.73
N PHE A 91 1.02 -2.77 7.40
CA PHE A 91 0.29 -1.93 6.43
C PHE A 91 0.62 -0.43 6.50
N LEU A 92 1.66 -0.05 7.23
CA LEU A 92 2.16 1.33 7.30
C LEU A 92 3.00 1.65 6.08
N ALA A 93 2.80 2.84 5.55
CA ALA A 93 3.56 3.40 4.44
C ALA A 93 5.05 3.49 4.80
N LYS A 94 5.88 2.89 3.96
CA LYS A 94 7.34 2.91 4.05
C LYS A 94 7.89 3.62 2.83
N PHE A 95 8.67 4.67 3.05
CA PHE A 95 9.37 5.38 1.99
C PHE A 95 10.76 4.78 1.77
N ILE A 96 11.08 4.50 0.52
CA ILE A 96 12.36 3.95 0.08
C ILE A 96 12.92 4.94 -0.95
N ARG A 97 14.06 5.54 -0.63
CA ARG A 97 14.72 6.47 -1.54
C ARG A 97 15.27 5.72 -2.76
N TRP A 98 15.30 6.38 -3.90
CA TRP A 98 15.84 5.78 -5.13
C TRP A 98 17.31 5.34 -4.99
N ASP A 99 18.11 6.07 -4.20
CA ASP A 99 19.52 5.77 -3.90
C ASP A 99 19.74 4.41 -3.21
N SER A 100 18.69 3.84 -2.60
CA SER A 100 18.74 2.56 -1.89
C SER A 100 18.29 1.37 -2.75
N VAL A 101 17.88 1.61 -3.99
CA VAL A 101 17.45 0.58 -4.94
C VAL A 101 18.67 -0.01 -5.65
N LYS A 102 18.80 -1.34 -5.61
CA LYS A 102 19.91 -2.09 -6.21
C LYS A 102 19.60 -2.70 -7.56
N ASN A 103 18.34 -3.04 -7.81
CA ASN A 103 17.90 -3.53 -9.11
C ASN A 103 16.48 -3.03 -9.38
N MET A 104 16.20 -2.80 -10.65
CA MET A 104 14.93 -2.34 -11.17
C MET A 104 14.60 -3.11 -12.45
N GLU A 105 13.55 -3.91 -12.41
CA GLU A 105 13.05 -4.69 -13.54
C GLU A 105 11.64 -4.25 -13.90
N LEU A 106 11.38 -4.18 -15.20
CA LEU A 106 10.07 -3.86 -15.76
C LEU A 106 9.58 -5.09 -16.50
N THR A 107 8.39 -5.55 -16.17
CA THR A 107 7.71 -6.65 -16.86
C THR A 107 6.41 -6.15 -17.46
N TYR A 108 6.24 -6.38 -18.75
CA TYR A 108 5.09 -5.94 -19.52
C TYR A 108 3.93 -6.92 -19.39
N LEU A 109 2.73 -6.39 -19.16
CA LEU A 109 1.51 -7.18 -19.11
C LEU A 109 0.62 -6.81 -20.29
N SER A 110 -0.06 -7.80 -20.86
CA SER A 110 -0.95 -7.62 -22.01
C SER A 110 -2.18 -6.74 -21.76
N GLU A 111 -2.43 -6.34 -20.50
CA GLU A 111 -3.58 -5.55 -20.08
C GLU A 111 -3.28 -4.03 -19.99
N GLY A 112 -2.20 -3.52 -20.61
CA GLY A 112 -1.83 -2.09 -20.56
C GLY A 112 -1.24 -1.67 -19.20
N TYR A 113 -0.55 -2.60 -18.54
CA TYR A 113 0.12 -2.37 -17.26
C TYR A 113 1.57 -2.83 -17.32
N VAL A 114 2.42 -2.15 -16.55
CA VAL A 114 3.81 -2.51 -16.34
C VAL A 114 4.02 -2.87 -14.87
N ASP A 115 4.52 -4.07 -14.62
CA ASP A 115 4.96 -4.50 -13.31
C ASP A 115 6.40 -4.01 -13.09
N LEU A 116 6.56 -3.14 -12.11
CA LEU A 116 7.84 -2.68 -11.58
C LEU A 116 8.27 -3.60 -10.42
N ILE A 117 9.40 -4.27 -10.58
CA ILE A 117 10.04 -5.07 -9.54
C ILE A 117 11.29 -4.34 -9.08
N LEU A 118 11.35 -4.01 -7.78
CA LEU A 118 12.51 -3.38 -7.17
C LEU A 118 13.12 -4.30 -6.13
N SER A 119 14.44 -4.33 -6.05
CA SER A 119 15.16 -4.94 -4.94
C SER A 119 16.07 -3.94 -4.24
N THR A 120 16.13 -4.08 -2.93
CA THR A 120 17.08 -3.40 -2.04
C THR A 120 17.89 -4.46 -1.31
N ASP A 121 18.80 -4.06 -0.43
CA ASP A 121 19.58 -4.99 0.40
C ASP A 121 18.76 -5.94 1.27
N THR A 122 17.53 -5.56 1.63
CA THR A 122 16.76 -6.27 2.65
C THR A 122 15.37 -6.71 2.19
N PHE A 123 14.90 -6.23 1.04
CA PHE A 123 13.57 -6.54 0.55
C PHE A 123 13.46 -6.38 -0.96
N ALA A 124 12.61 -7.19 -1.56
CA ALA A 124 12.08 -7.00 -2.90
C ALA A 124 10.61 -6.59 -2.82
N LEU A 125 10.17 -5.75 -3.74
CA LEU A 125 8.78 -5.31 -3.85
C LEU A 125 8.35 -5.32 -5.32
N LYS A 126 7.05 -5.52 -5.51
CA LYS A 126 6.41 -5.52 -6.83
C LYS A 126 5.26 -4.53 -6.82
N HIS A 127 5.30 -3.55 -7.71
CA HIS A 127 4.26 -2.54 -7.89
C HIS A 127 3.77 -2.59 -9.34
N ARG A 128 2.47 -2.41 -9.55
CA ARG A 128 1.90 -2.33 -10.90
C ARG A 128 1.56 -0.89 -11.24
N TYR A 129 1.90 -0.45 -12.44
CA TYR A 129 1.59 0.89 -12.93
C TYR A 129 0.89 0.81 -14.29
N PRO A 130 0.05 1.80 -14.62
CA PRO A 130 -0.39 2.01 -15.99
C PRO A 130 0.81 2.17 -16.95
N GLU A 131 0.68 1.69 -18.17
CA GLU A 131 1.74 1.74 -19.20
C GLU A 131 2.18 3.17 -19.55
N GLU A 132 1.32 4.18 -19.35
CA GLU A 132 1.65 5.61 -19.49
C GLU A 132 2.86 6.07 -18.63
N TYR A 133 3.23 5.32 -17.58
CA TYR A 133 4.39 5.64 -16.75
C TYR A 133 5.67 4.91 -17.15
N GLU A 134 5.65 4.09 -18.21
CA GLU A 134 6.81 3.29 -18.64
C GLU A 134 8.03 4.17 -18.95
N GLU A 135 7.88 5.18 -19.81
CA GLU A 135 9.00 6.03 -20.22
C GLU A 135 9.67 6.70 -19.01
N LEU A 136 8.86 7.09 -18.03
CA LEU A 136 9.33 7.69 -16.78
C LEU A 136 10.10 6.67 -15.93
N LEU A 137 9.58 5.45 -15.79
CA LEU A 137 10.25 4.38 -15.05
C LEU A 137 11.58 3.99 -15.70
N LEU A 138 11.63 3.92 -17.03
CA LEU A 138 12.87 3.71 -17.79
C LEU A 138 13.88 4.84 -17.59
N LYS A 139 13.41 6.09 -17.53
CA LYS A 139 14.27 7.24 -17.24
C LYS A 139 14.87 7.15 -15.84
N ILE A 140 14.05 6.84 -14.82
CA ILE A 140 14.52 6.64 -13.44
C ILE A 140 15.58 5.52 -13.40
N LYS A 141 15.32 4.38 -14.05
CA LYS A 141 16.27 3.26 -14.12
C LYS A 141 17.63 3.70 -14.68
N LYS A 142 17.63 4.45 -15.80
CA LYS A 142 18.85 4.98 -16.42
C LYS A 142 19.60 5.96 -15.50
N GLU A 143 18.90 6.86 -14.83
CA GLU A 143 19.49 7.82 -13.89
C GLU A 143 20.17 7.13 -12.69
N LEU A 144 19.62 5.99 -12.26
CA LEU A 144 20.18 5.17 -11.20
C LEU A 144 21.31 4.24 -11.65
N LYS A 145 21.60 4.17 -12.96
CA LYS A 145 22.59 3.27 -13.58
C LYS A 145 22.31 1.78 -13.28
N LEU A 146 21.03 1.42 -13.29
CA LEU A 146 20.51 0.05 -13.08
C LEU A 146 20.06 -0.61 -14.39
#